data_AF-A0A961C2N8-F1
#
_entry.id   AF-A0A961C2N8-F1
#
_cell.length_a   1.000
_cell.length_b   1.000
_cell.length_c   1.000
_cell.angle_alpha   90.00
_cell.angle_beta   90.00
_cell.angle_gamma   90.00
#
_symmetry.space_group_name_H-M   'P 1'
#
loop_
_entity.id
_entity.type
_entity.pdbx_description
1 polymer ?
#
loop_
_entity_poly.entity_id
_entity_poly.type
_entity_poly.pdbx_seq_one_letter_code
_entity_poly.pdbx_strand_id
1 'polypeptide(L)'
;MRFPVFLDTCALYPALVADVLLRVAEAGAYTPHWSPQVLTELRPNLAKIDTVGDAGAGARLDAMSSAFPRAAVTRYEGLIEAMTCSPEARCVG
;
A
#
# COMPACT_ATOMS: atom_id res chain seq x y z
N MET A 1 14.68 17.66 -1.81
CA MET A 1 13.33 17.17 -2.16
C MET A 1 13.35 15.65 -2.06
N ARG A 2 12.34 15.02 -1.47
CA ARG A 2 12.19 13.55 -1.48
C ARG A 2 11.24 13.16 -2.60
N PHE A 3 11.63 12.17 -3.40
CA PHE A 3 10.82 11.68 -4.50
C PHE A 3 9.55 10.97 -3.97
N PRO A 4 8.35 11.21 -4.54
CA PRO A 4 7.14 10.51 -4.13
C PRO A 4 7.08 9.10 -4.73
N VAL A 5 6.76 8.09 -3.91
CA VAL A 5 6.61 6.70 -4.37
C VAL A 5 5.26 6.16 -3.92
N PHE A 6 4.49 5.64 -4.87
CA PHE A 6 3.24 4.96 -4.58
C PHE A 6 3.50 3.48 -4.27
N LEU A 7 2.99 2.99 -3.14
CA LEU A 7 3.10 1.61 -2.67
C LEU A 7 1.74 0.92 -2.80
N ASP A 8 1.71 -0.16 -3.57
CA ASP A 8 0.53 -0.97 -3.80
C ASP A 8 0.40 -2.11 -2.78
N THR A 9 -0.78 -2.72 -2.70
CA THR A 9 -1.10 -3.85 -1.82
C THR A 9 -0.07 -4.98 -1.96
N CYS A 10 0.36 -5.28 -3.19
CA CYS A 10 1.34 -6.34 -3.46
C CYS A 10 2.72 -6.07 -2.85
N ALA A 11 3.14 -4.80 -2.77
CA ALA A 11 4.41 -4.39 -2.15
C ALA A 11 4.32 -4.33 -0.62
N LEU A 12 3.12 -4.05 -0.10
CA LEU A 12 2.85 -3.93 1.33
C LEU A 12 2.44 -5.27 1.98
N TYR A 13 2.08 -6.29 1.20
CA TYR A 13 1.66 -7.58 1.74
C TYR A 13 2.82 -8.36 2.39
N PRO A 14 3.92 -8.71 1.69
CA PRO A 14 5.02 -9.44 2.29
C PRO A 14 5.70 -8.62 3.38
N ALA A 15 5.77 -9.17 4.60
CA ALA A 15 6.26 -8.44 5.77
C ALA A 15 7.68 -7.88 5.58
N LEU A 16 8.59 -8.68 5.02
CA LEU A 16 9.98 -8.27 4.79
C LEU A 16 10.09 -7.11 3.79
N VAL A 17 9.38 -7.20 2.67
CA VAL A 17 9.43 -6.17 1.61
C VAL A 17 8.84 -4.87 2.15
N ALA A 18 7.69 -4.94 2.80
CA ALA A 18 7.06 -3.78 3.38
C ALA A 18 7.91 -3.12 4.47
N ASP A 19 8.53 -3.90 5.36
CA ASP A 19 9.40 -3.36 6.41
C ASP A 19 10.59 -2.61 5.81
N VAL A 20 11.30 -3.21 4.85
CA VAL A 20 12.43 -2.56 4.18
C VAL A 20 12.00 -1.26 3.50
N LEU A 21 10.92 -1.29 2.73
CA LEU A 21 10.40 -0.10 2.03
C LEU A 21 10.03 1.01 3.02
N LEU A 22 9.28 0.68 4.07
CA LEU A 22 8.86 1.65 5.07
C LEU A 22 10.04 2.18 5.90
N ARG A 23 11.07 1.37 6.20
CA ARG A 23 12.28 1.83 6.90
C ARG A 23 13.13 2.74 6.04
N VAL A 24 13.27 2.44 4.76
CA VAL A 24 13.95 3.32 3.79
C VAL A 24 13.19 4.64 3.63
N ALA A 25 11.85 4.58 3.63
CA ALA A 25 10.97 5.73 3.67
C ALA A 25 10.97 6.48 5.01
N GLU A 26 11.31 5.86 6.12
CA GLU A 26 11.53 6.54 7.40
C GLU A 26 12.88 7.28 7.37
N ALA A 27 13.91 6.63 6.82
CA ALA A 27 15.30 7.07 6.84
C ALA A 27 15.66 8.30 5.98
N GLY A 28 14.78 8.81 5.13
CA GLY A 28 15.09 9.99 4.30
C GLY A 28 15.05 9.78 2.79
N ALA A 29 14.92 8.54 2.30
CA ALA A 29 15.15 8.26 0.88
C ALA A 29 14.01 8.76 -0.04
N TYR A 30 12.75 8.51 0.33
CA TYR A 30 11.58 8.89 -0.46
C TYR A 30 10.35 9.16 0.42
N THR A 31 9.29 9.72 -0.16
CA THR A 31 7.99 9.94 0.52
C THR A 31 7.01 8.84 0.08
N PRO A 32 6.58 7.94 0.98
CA PRO A 32 5.65 6.87 0.62
C PRO A 32 4.23 7.42 0.49
N HIS A 33 3.49 6.85 -0.44
CA HIS A 33 2.09 7.15 -0.70
C HIS A 33 1.31 5.86 -0.93
N TRP A 34 0.06 5.80 -0.49
CA TRP A 34 -0.89 4.73 -0.79
C TRP A 34 -2.30 5.31 -0.79
N SER A 35 -3.23 4.61 -1.42
CA SER A 35 -4.63 4.99 -1.37
C SER A 35 -5.39 4.31 -0.21
N PRO A 36 -6.59 4.79 0.14
CA PRO A 36 -7.48 4.07 1.05
C PRO A 36 -7.86 2.67 0.54
N GLN A 37 -7.96 2.50 -0.78
CA GLN A 37 -8.24 1.21 -1.40
C GLN A 37 -7.12 0.19 -1.15
N VAL A 38 -5.85 0.60 -1.26
CA VAL A 38 -4.70 -0.27 -0.97
C VAL A 38 -4.78 -0.84 0.45
N LEU A 39 -5.11 -0.02 1.45
CA LEU A 39 -5.28 -0.50 2.82
C LEU A 39 -6.49 -1.42 2.99
N THR A 40 -7.58 -1.13 2.27
CA THR A 40 -8.81 -1.94 2.26
C THR A 40 -8.58 -3.32 1.67
N GLU A 41 -7.71 -3.44 0.66
CA GLU A 41 -7.29 -4.72 0.08
C GLU A 41 -6.25 -5.44 0.94
N LEU A 42 -5.34 -4.69 1.58
CA LEU A 42 -4.29 -5.24 2.42
C LEU A 42 -4.85 -5.95 3.66
N ARG A 43 -5.82 -5.35 4.35
CA ARG A 43 -6.37 -5.90 5.62
C ARG A 43 -6.88 -7.35 5.50
N PRO A 44 -7.82 -7.69 4.59
CA PRO A 44 -8.34 -9.05 4.51
C PRO A 44 -7.26 -10.05 4.04
N ASN A 45 -6.27 -9.62 3.28
CA ASN A 45 -5.17 -10.49 2.86
C ASN A 45 -4.26 -10.83 4.05
N LEU A 46 -3.94 -9.85 4.91
CA LEU A 46 -3.18 -10.10 6.13
C LEU A 46 -3.97 -10.92 7.15
N ALA A 47 -5.28 -10.69 7.26
CA ALA A 47 -6.13 -11.42 8.21
C ALA A 47 -6.22 -12.92 7.92
N LYS A 48 -5.98 -13.34 6.66
CA LYS A 48 -5.92 -14.75 6.25
C LYS A 48 -4.64 -15.47 6.67
N ILE A 49 -3.62 -14.75 7.15
CA ILE A 49 -2.41 -15.35 7.66
C ILE A 49 -2.67 -15.78 9.11
N ASP A 50 -2.61 -17.09 9.38
CA ASP A 50 -2.96 -17.68 10.69
C ASP A 50 -2.25 -17.03 11.88
N THR A 51 -0.98 -16.64 11.69
CA THR A 51 -0.17 -16.00 12.75
C THR A 51 -0.47 -14.51 12.95
N VAL A 52 -1.22 -13.89 12.03
CA VAL A 52 -1.54 -12.45 12.05
C VAL A 52 -2.97 -12.22 12.53
N GLY A 53 -3.95 -12.89 11.89
CA GLY A 53 -5.38 -12.70 12.15
C GLY A 53 -5.87 -11.26 11.90
N ASP A 54 -7.18 -11.02 12.11
CA ASP A 54 -7.75 -9.67 11.87
C ASP A 54 -7.19 -8.60 12.82
N ALA A 55 -6.95 -8.97 14.09
CA ALA A 55 -6.39 -8.05 15.07
C ALA A 55 -4.96 -7.60 14.69
N GLY A 56 -4.10 -8.53 14.25
CA GLY A 56 -2.76 -8.20 13.79
C GLY A 56 -2.77 -7.40 12.48
N ALA A 57 -3.70 -7.70 11.58
CA ALA A 57 -3.89 -6.92 10.35
C ALA A 57 -4.27 -5.47 10.66
N GLY A 58 -5.25 -5.25 11.56
CA GLY A 58 -5.65 -3.92 12.01
C GLY A 58 -4.48 -3.15 12.65
N ALA A 59 -3.79 -3.77 13.60
CA ALA A 59 -2.64 -3.15 14.27
C ALA A 59 -1.54 -2.72 13.29
N ARG A 60 -1.30 -3.51 12.24
CA ARG A 60 -0.31 -3.17 11.20
C ARG A 60 -0.73 -1.95 10.39
N LEU A 61 -1.99 -1.87 9.98
CA LEU A 61 -2.53 -0.72 9.25
C LEU A 61 -2.48 0.57 10.10
N ASP A 62 -2.82 0.46 11.38
CA ASP A 62 -2.78 1.57 12.32
C ASP A 62 -1.34 2.08 12.52
N ALA A 63 -0.39 1.15 12.67
CA ALA A 63 1.03 1.49 12.78
C ALA A 63 1.55 2.20 11.52
N MET A 64 1.20 1.71 10.33
CA MET A 64 1.59 2.34 9.05
C MET A 64 1.00 3.76 8.91
N SER A 65 -0.28 3.92 9.23
CA SER A 65 -0.98 5.20 9.12
C SER A 65 -0.45 6.22 10.14
N SER A 66 -0.10 5.76 11.34
CA SER A 66 0.49 6.59 12.39
C SER A 66 1.92 7.00 12.06
N ALA A 67 2.73 6.10 11.49
CA ALA A 67 4.10 6.39 11.08
C ALA A 67 4.17 7.34 9.89
N PHE A 68 3.18 7.30 8.99
CA PHE A 68 3.14 8.15 7.80
C PHE A 68 1.77 8.86 7.62
N PRO A 69 1.46 9.89 8.43
CA PRO A 69 0.15 10.56 8.40
C PRO A 69 -0.22 11.23 7.08
N ARG A 70 0.78 11.48 6.21
CA ARG A 70 0.59 12.11 4.89
C ARG A 70 0.71 11.15 3.71
N ALA A 71 0.84 9.85 3.97
CA ALA A 71 0.95 8.85 2.90
C ALA A 71 -0.38 8.56 2.22
N ALA A 72 -1.51 8.75 2.91
CA ALA A 72 -2.83 8.58 2.31
C ALA A 72 -3.08 9.63 1.21
N VAL A 73 -3.07 9.18 -0.05
CA VAL A 73 -3.44 10.00 -1.21
C VAL A 73 -4.93 9.84 -1.46
N THR A 74 -5.63 10.97 -1.59
CA THR A 74 -7.07 11.05 -1.87
C THR A 74 -7.28 11.81 -3.18
N ARG A 75 -8.47 11.73 -3.78
CA ARG A 75 -8.83 12.42 -5.05
C ARG A 75 -8.10 11.91 -6.29
N TYR A 76 -7.66 10.65 -6.30
CA TYR A 76 -7.08 10.01 -7.48
C TYR A 76 -8.13 9.24 -8.31
N GLU A 77 -9.38 9.16 -7.83
CA GLU A 77 -10.46 8.35 -8.40
C GLU A 77 -10.78 8.78 -9.84
N GLY A 78 -10.78 10.10 -10.12
CA GLY A 78 -10.98 10.62 -11.47
C GLY A 78 -9.84 10.33 -12.45
N LEU A 79 -8.65 9.93 -11.94
CA LEU A 79 -7.54 9.50 -12.79
C LEU A 79 -7.66 8.02 -13.18
N ILE A 80 -8.35 7.20 -12.39
CA ILE A 80 -8.58 5.78 -12.68
C ILE A 80 -9.39 5.64 -13.97
N GLU A 81 -10.42 6.46 -14.15
CA GLU A 81 -11.24 6.49 -15.38
C GLU A 81 -10.42 6.83 -16.63
N ALA A 82 -9.33 7.57 -16.47
CA ALA A 82 -8.39 7.91 -17.54
C ALA A 82 -7.33 6.81 -17.78
N MET A 83 -7.18 5.84 -16.88
CA MET A 83 -6.28 4.70 -17.02
C MET A 83 -6.96 3.53 -17.75
N THR A 84 -7.43 3.78 -18.97
CA THR A 84 -8.02 2.74 -19.81
C THR A 84 -6.95 1.75 -20.25
N CYS A 85 -6.97 0.53 -19.68
CA CYS A 85 -6.28 -0.60 -20.29
C CYS A 85 -6.99 -0.95 -21.60
N SER A 86 -6.25 -0.99 -22.71
CA SER A 86 -6.81 -1.50 -23.96
C SER A 86 -7.17 -2.99 -23.80
N PRO A 87 -8.23 -3.47 -24.46
CA PRO A 87 -8.71 -4.85 -24.30
C PRO A 87 -7.68 -5.93 -24.68
N GLU A 88 -6.60 -5.58 -25.39
CA GLU A 88 -5.48 -6.51 -25.65
C GLU A 88 -4.48 -6.66 -24.49
N ALA A 89 -4.55 -5.83 -23.45
CA ALA A 89 -3.71 -5.92 -22.25
C ALA A 89 -4.31 -6.87 -21.18
N ARG A 90 -4.90 -7.99 -21.60
CA ARG A 90 -5.33 -9.04 -20.68
C ARG A 90 -4.07 -9.79 -20.22
N CYS A 91 -3.55 -9.46 -19.04
CA CYS A 91 -2.55 -10.28 -18.35
C CYS A 91 -3.19 -11.65 -18.05
N VAL A 92 -3.03 -12.60 -18.97
CA VAL A 92 -3.26 -14.02 -18.72
C VAL A 92 -1.94 -14.57 -18.19
N GLY A 93 -1.91 -14.81 -16.87
CA GLY A 93 -0.89 -15.58 -16.19
C GLY A 93 -1.58 -16.66 -15.36
#